data_AF-A0A210Q5T0-F1
#
_entry.id   AF-A0A210Q5T0-F1
#
_cell.length_a   1.000
_cell.length_b   1.000
_cell.length_c   1.000
_cell.angle_alpha   90.00
_cell.angle_beta   90.00
_cell.angle_gamma   90.00
#
_symmetry.space_group_name_H-M   'P 1'
#
loop_
_entity.id
_entity.type
_entity.pdbx_description
1 polymer ?
#
loop_
_entity_poly.entity_id
_entity_poly.type
_entity_poly.pdbx_seq_one_letter_code
_entity_poly.pdbx_strand_id
1 'polypeptide(L)'
;MPQVTNLRLIRDKNNSPIGKGTLHNALLNISASTRERAVKLNVVENDRLKRIISMCDKNKRRSDYVSSVVLQKAQRSLQELNAYKDVLNNDYSVSQFKTMDPRFTRQCAQTPRTVRRYNLETRIYHTGYGIQPFRPEINRRIHQTDPARITKIYKKVLLEKFKNESDLVIDRKLSTSSFFRMLEDKNNFKDYTYQRLNSPERSDEQYSQADPTERTTDSG
;
A
#
# COMPACT_ATOMS: atom_id res chain seq x y z
N MET A 1 119.50 17.41 -16.57
CA MET A 1 118.04 17.61 -16.67
C MET A 1 117.37 16.27 -16.85
N PRO A 2 116.60 15.74 -15.89
CA PRO A 2 115.94 14.45 -16.05
C PRO A 2 114.52 14.62 -16.62
N GLN A 3 114.18 13.73 -17.55
CA GLN A 3 112.87 13.53 -18.17
C GLN A 3 111.85 13.08 -17.12
N VAL A 4 110.67 13.72 -17.12
CA VAL A 4 109.48 13.21 -16.41
C VAL A 4 108.74 12.28 -17.38
N THR A 5 108.77 10.98 -17.10
CA THR A 5 107.96 9.98 -17.80
C THR A 5 106.79 9.52 -16.92
N ASN A 6 105.66 9.28 -17.56
CA ASN A 6 104.51 8.46 -17.12
C ASN A 6 103.62 9.02 -15.99
N LEU A 7 102.70 9.92 -16.37
CA LEU A 7 101.39 10.00 -15.74
C LEU A 7 100.65 8.68 -15.95
N ARG A 8 100.71 7.79 -14.95
CA ARG A 8 99.82 6.62 -14.89
C ARG A 8 98.38 7.12 -14.78
N LEU A 9 97.58 6.83 -15.80
CA LEU A 9 96.12 6.86 -15.73
C LEU A 9 95.69 5.92 -14.58
N ILE A 10 95.33 6.51 -13.45
CA ILE A 10 94.61 5.83 -12.38
C ILE A 10 93.20 5.58 -12.94
N ARG A 11 92.95 4.37 -13.43
CA ARG A 11 91.59 3.92 -13.71
C ARG A 11 90.85 3.82 -12.39
N ASP A 12 89.84 4.66 -12.20
CA ASP A 12 88.87 4.53 -11.12
C ASP A 12 88.32 3.10 -11.10
N LYS A 13 88.66 2.35 -10.04
CA LYS A 13 88.16 0.98 -9.80
C LYS A 13 86.64 0.93 -9.55
N ASN A 14 85.98 2.07 -9.46
CA ASN A 14 84.54 2.20 -9.27
C ASN A 14 83.76 2.44 -10.57
N ASN A 15 84.44 2.59 -11.71
CA ASN A 15 83.79 2.78 -13.00
C ASN A 15 83.83 1.47 -13.80
N SER A 16 83.27 0.41 -13.21
CA SER A 16 82.94 -0.80 -13.96
C SER A 16 81.77 -0.47 -14.89
N PRO A 17 81.83 -0.82 -16.19
CA PRO A 17 80.71 -0.58 -17.09
C PRO A 17 79.54 -1.42 -16.60
N ILE A 18 78.52 -0.78 -16.04
CA ILE A 18 77.27 -1.42 -15.69
C ILE A 18 76.73 -1.99 -17.01
N GLY A 19 76.79 -3.31 -17.17
CA GLY A 19 76.31 -3.98 -18.37
C GLY A 19 74.86 -3.56 -18.65
N LYS A 20 74.53 -3.33 -19.92
CA LYS A 20 73.16 -2.93 -20.33
C LYS A 20 72.08 -3.87 -19.76
N GLY A 21 72.39 -5.16 -19.61
CA GLY A 21 71.52 -6.16 -18.99
C GLY A 21 71.36 -6.01 -17.46
N THR A 22 72.39 -5.55 -16.75
CA THR A 22 72.32 -5.31 -15.30
C THR A 22 71.43 -4.12 -14.96
N LEU A 23 71.50 -3.06 -15.77
CA LEU A 23 70.64 -1.87 -15.63
C LEU A 23 69.19 -2.19 -16.00
N HIS A 24 68.96 -3.00 -17.05
CA HIS A 24 67.64 -3.49 -17.42
C HIS A 24 67.01 -4.35 -16.31
N ASN A 25 67.76 -5.30 -15.72
CA ASN A 25 67.27 -6.12 -14.62
C ASN A 25 66.98 -5.29 -13.35
N ALA A 26 67.80 -4.28 -13.06
CA ALA A 26 67.55 -3.36 -11.96
C ALA A 26 66.25 -2.56 -12.16
N LEU A 27 66.00 -2.07 -13.38
CA LEU A 27 64.75 -1.38 -13.72
C LEU A 27 63.53 -2.30 -13.62
N LEU A 28 63.64 -3.54 -14.10
CA LEU A 28 62.58 -4.55 -13.96
C LEU A 28 62.27 -4.82 -12.48
N ASN A 29 63.28 -4.99 -11.63
CA ASN A 29 63.11 -5.20 -10.19
C ASN A 29 62.45 -3.99 -9.50
N ILE A 30 62.85 -2.77 -9.86
CA ILE A 30 62.22 -1.55 -9.34
C ILE A 30 60.75 -1.49 -9.78
N SER A 31 60.46 -1.81 -11.04
CA SER A 31 59.08 -1.81 -11.58
C SER A 31 58.19 -2.88 -10.91
N ALA A 32 58.75 -4.05 -10.61
CA ALA A 32 58.06 -5.10 -9.87
C ALA A 32 57.76 -4.65 -8.43
N SER A 33 58.76 -4.08 -7.74
CA SER A 33 58.60 -3.54 -6.39
C SER A 33 57.59 -2.40 -6.29
N THR A 34 57.52 -1.51 -7.29
CA THR A 34 56.51 -0.44 -7.32
C THR A 34 55.12 -0.99 -7.62
N ARG A 35 54.98 -1.99 -8.51
CA ARG A 35 53.68 -2.69 -8.71
C ARG A 35 53.21 -3.35 -7.42
N GLU A 36 54.07 -4.09 -6.72
CA GLU A 36 53.70 -4.73 -5.46
C GLU A 36 53.26 -3.71 -4.40
N ARG A 37 53.95 -2.57 -4.30
CA ARG A 37 53.54 -1.46 -3.40
C ARG A 37 52.19 -0.88 -3.79
N ALA A 38 51.95 -0.66 -5.08
CA ALA A 38 50.66 -0.16 -5.58
C ALA A 38 49.52 -1.16 -5.30
N VAL A 39 49.76 -2.46 -5.47
CA VAL A 39 48.77 -3.51 -5.13
C VAL A 39 48.45 -3.49 -3.64
N LYS A 40 49.46 -3.41 -2.76
CA LYS A 40 49.24 -3.34 -1.31
C LYS A 40 48.44 -2.10 -0.91
N LEU A 41 48.75 -0.93 -1.49
CA LEU A 41 47.99 0.30 -1.27
C LEU A 41 46.53 0.17 -1.72
N ASN A 42 46.29 -0.40 -2.91
CA ASN A 42 44.94 -0.63 -3.41
C ASN A 42 44.13 -1.56 -2.52
N VAL A 43 44.74 -2.60 -1.94
CA VAL A 43 44.05 -3.48 -0.98
C VAL A 43 43.63 -2.72 0.27
N VAL A 44 44.53 -1.91 0.85
CA VAL A 44 44.24 -1.12 2.05
C VAL A 44 43.14 -0.08 1.78
N GLU A 45 43.19 0.61 0.66
CA GLU A 45 42.17 1.59 0.27
C GLU A 45 40.82 0.90 -0.04
N ASN A 46 40.83 -0.27 -0.67
CA ASN A 46 39.61 -1.06 -0.85
C ASN A 46 38.96 -1.46 0.47
N ASP A 47 39.74 -1.85 1.47
CA ASP A 47 39.20 -2.19 2.79
C ASP A 47 38.72 -0.96 3.57
N ARG A 48 39.32 0.21 3.33
CA ARG A 48 38.81 1.49 3.82
C ARG A 48 37.47 1.86 3.16
N LEU A 49 37.38 1.72 1.84
CA LEU A 49 36.15 1.95 1.07
C LEU A 49 35.02 1.03 1.53
N LYS A 50 35.27 -0.27 1.71
CA LYS A 50 34.28 -1.22 2.25
C LYS A 50 33.73 -0.78 3.61
N ARG A 51 34.60 -0.29 4.50
CA ARG A 51 34.18 0.23 5.82
C ARG A 51 33.29 1.47 5.69
N ILE A 52 33.67 2.41 4.83
CA ILE A 52 32.88 3.62 4.55
C ILE A 52 31.51 3.25 3.98
N ILE A 53 31.46 2.35 2.99
CA ILE A 53 30.21 1.88 2.39
C ILE A 53 29.31 1.25 3.47
N SER A 54 29.87 0.38 4.32
CA SER A 54 29.12 -0.23 5.43
C SER A 54 28.54 0.82 6.39
N MET A 55 29.28 1.89 6.70
CA MET A 55 28.77 2.99 7.51
C MET A 55 27.68 3.79 6.81
N CYS A 56 27.86 4.10 5.52
CA CYS A 56 26.85 4.78 4.70
C CYS A 56 25.55 3.98 4.64
N ASP A 57 25.63 2.65 4.45
CA ASP A 57 24.47 1.77 4.41
C ASP A 57 23.72 1.75 5.75
N LYS A 58 24.45 1.70 6.87
CA LYS A 58 23.86 1.77 8.22
C LYS A 58 23.13 3.10 8.43
N ASN A 59 23.75 4.21 8.03
CA ASN A 59 23.14 5.54 8.13
C ASN A 59 21.92 5.68 7.23
N LYS A 60 21.99 5.16 5.99
CA LYS A 60 20.86 5.13 5.06
C LYS A 60 19.68 4.37 5.66
N ARG A 61 19.89 3.16 6.17
CA ARG A 61 18.82 2.36 6.83
C ARG A 61 18.18 3.11 7.99
N ARG A 62 18.97 3.78 8.84
CA ARG A 62 18.45 4.58 9.95
C ARG A 62 17.65 5.79 9.44
N SER A 63 18.16 6.48 8.43
CA SER A 63 17.50 7.61 7.80
C SER A 63 16.16 7.21 7.17
N ASP A 64 16.14 6.10 6.43
CA ASP A 64 14.94 5.55 5.79
C ASP A 64 13.89 5.15 6.83
N TYR A 65 14.32 4.56 7.95
CA TYR A 65 13.42 4.27 9.06
C TYR A 65 12.80 5.54 9.64
N VAL A 66 13.62 6.53 9.98
CA VAL A 66 13.12 7.80 10.56
C VAL A 66 12.19 8.52 9.59
N SER A 67 12.56 8.61 8.31
CA SER A 67 11.74 9.25 7.28
C SER A 67 10.41 8.53 7.10
N SER A 68 10.40 7.20 7.10
CA SER A 68 9.17 6.41 7.02
C SER A 68 8.24 6.66 8.21
N VAL A 69 8.77 6.77 9.43
CA VAL A 69 7.99 7.05 10.64
C VAL A 69 7.40 8.45 10.59
N VAL A 70 8.18 9.45 10.16
CA VAL A 70 7.71 10.83 10.02
C VAL A 70 6.61 10.93 8.95
N LEU A 71 6.82 10.27 7.81
CA LEU A 71 5.86 10.23 6.71
C LEU A 71 4.55 9.57 7.14
N GLN A 72 4.61 8.45 7.86
CA GLN A 72 3.41 7.79 8.40
C GLN A 72 2.65 8.70 9.38
N LYS A 73 3.35 9.42 10.26
CA LYS A 73 2.72 10.38 11.18
C LYS A 73 2.04 11.52 10.42
N ALA A 74 2.71 12.08 9.42
CA ALA A 74 2.17 13.14 8.57
C ALA A 74 0.93 12.65 7.79
N GLN A 75 0.99 11.46 7.20
CA GLN A 75 -0.15 10.86 6.50
C GLN A 75 -1.35 10.65 7.41
N ARG A 76 -1.15 10.13 8.63
CA ARG A 76 -2.23 9.97 9.60
C ARG A 76 -2.85 11.31 9.99
N SER A 77 -2.02 12.32 10.26
CA SER A 77 -2.50 13.67 10.61
C SER A 77 -3.28 14.31 9.46
N LEU A 78 -2.82 14.16 8.22
CA LEU A 78 -3.52 14.64 7.03
C LEU A 78 -4.85 13.91 6.84
N GLN A 79 -4.87 12.60 7.05
CA GLN A 79 -6.10 11.80 6.99
C GLN A 79 -7.12 12.23 8.05
N GLU A 80 -6.68 12.49 9.28
CA GLU A 80 -7.51 13.03 10.36
C GLU A 80 -8.08 14.40 10.01
N LEU A 81 -7.27 15.30 9.45
CA LEU A 81 -7.71 16.64 9.05
C LEU A 81 -8.71 16.60 7.89
N ASN A 82 -8.49 15.76 6.89
CA ASN A 82 -9.42 15.59 5.78
C ASN A 82 -10.75 15.01 6.27
N ALA A 83 -10.71 13.96 7.11
CA ALA A 83 -11.92 13.40 7.71
C ALA A 83 -12.64 14.42 8.60
N TYR A 84 -11.91 15.27 9.31
CA TYR A 84 -12.50 16.37 10.10
C TYR A 84 -13.24 17.37 9.21
N LYS A 85 -12.61 17.82 8.12
CA LYS A 85 -13.21 18.70 7.12
C LYS A 85 -14.50 18.09 6.55
N ASP A 86 -14.47 16.81 6.22
CA ASP A 86 -15.63 16.10 5.67
C ASP A 86 -16.79 16.00 6.67
N VAL A 87 -16.49 15.77 7.95
CA VAL A 87 -17.49 15.71 9.02
C VAL A 87 -18.14 17.08 9.25
N LEU A 88 -17.35 18.15 9.26
CA LEU A 88 -17.87 19.51 9.42
C LEU A 88 -18.75 19.94 8.25
N ASN A 89 -18.31 19.72 7.01
CA ASN A 89 -19.01 20.20 5.83
C ASN A 89 -20.31 19.46 5.56
N ASN A 90 -20.36 18.15 5.83
CA ASN A 90 -21.50 17.32 5.42
C ASN A 90 -22.51 17.07 6.53
N ASP A 91 -22.06 16.86 7.77
CA ASP A 91 -22.88 16.26 8.83
C ASP A 91 -23.17 17.21 10.00
N TYR A 92 -22.30 18.20 10.24
CA TYR A 92 -22.30 19.03 11.46
C TYR A 92 -22.01 20.52 11.20
N SER A 93 -22.59 21.09 10.14
CA SER A 93 -22.61 22.55 10.02
C SER A 93 -23.53 23.16 11.09
N VAL A 94 -23.25 24.41 11.51
CA VAL A 94 -24.02 25.11 12.57
C VAL A 94 -25.52 25.10 12.28
N SER A 95 -25.91 25.28 11.02
CA SER A 95 -27.30 25.30 10.58
C SER A 95 -28.00 23.94 10.62
N GLN A 96 -27.23 22.85 10.76
CA GLN A 96 -27.77 21.48 10.76
C GLN A 96 -27.93 20.92 12.17
N PHE A 97 -27.65 21.67 13.24
CA PHE A 97 -27.73 21.12 14.60
C PHE A 97 -29.17 20.78 14.97
N LYS A 98 -29.44 19.49 15.20
CA LYS A 98 -30.79 19.03 15.55
C LYS A 98 -31.17 19.40 16.97
N THR A 99 -30.18 19.51 17.85
CA THR A 99 -30.34 19.97 19.23
C THR A 99 -30.78 21.43 19.37
N MET A 100 -30.57 22.24 18.33
CA MET A 100 -30.97 23.65 18.32
C MET A 100 -32.41 23.86 17.82
N ASP A 101 -33.08 22.81 17.36
CA ASP A 101 -34.49 22.87 16.97
C ASP A 101 -35.36 23.06 18.23
N PRO A 102 -36.26 24.06 18.28
CA PRO A 102 -37.16 24.29 19.41
C PRO A 102 -38.02 23.08 19.80
N ARG A 103 -38.25 22.15 18.88
CA ARG A 103 -39.03 20.93 19.10
C ARG A 103 -38.19 19.74 19.53
N PHE A 104 -36.86 19.89 19.65
CA PHE A 104 -35.99 18.80 20.02
C PHE A 104 -36.12 18.45 21.50
N THR A 105 -36.54 17.22 21.78
CA THR A 105 -36.52 16.66 23.13
C THR A 105 -35.56 15.48 23.19
N ARG A 106 -35.00 15.21 24.38
CA ARG A 106 -34.08 14.08 24.59
C ARG A 106 -34.71 12.72 24.21
N GLN A 107 -36.04 12.62 24.27
CA GLN A 107 -36.82 11.45 23.88
C GLN A 107 -36.82 11.19 22.36
N CYS A 108 -36.48 12.18 21.54
CA CYS A 108 -36.32 12.02 20.09
C CYS A 108 -35.05 11.25 19.69
N ALA A 109 -34.09 11.08 20.61
CA ALA A 109 -32.87 10.33 20.38
C ALA A 109 -33.07 8.82 20.64
N GLN A 110 -33.82 8.15 19.77
CA GLN A 110 -34.17 6.72 19.94
C GLN A 110 -33.22 5.77 19.21
N THR A 111 -32.56 6.24 18.15
CA THR A 111 -31.66 5.40 17.35
C THR A 111 -30.20 5.60 17.76
N PRO A 112 -29.33 4.57 17.64
CA PRO A 112 -27.90 4.72 17.93
C PRO A 112 -27.20 5.84 17.14
N ARG A 113 -27.76 6.23 15.98
CA ARG A 113 -27.27 7.35 15.17
C ARG A 113 -27.67 8.71 15.78
N THR A 114 -28.92 8.85 16.24
CA THR A 114 -29.44 10.10 16.81
C THR A 114 -28.86 10.40 18.19
N VAL A 115 -28.73 9.38 19.05
CA VAL A 115 -28.06 9.51 20.36
C VAL A 115 -26.62 9.99 20.21
N ARG A 116 -25.90 9.42 19.24
CA ARG A 116 -24.52 9.80 18.96
C ARG A 116 -24.40 11.25 18.49
N ARG A 117 -25.28 11.65 17.57
CA ARG A 117 -25.38 13.02 17.09
C ARG A 117 -25.65 13.99 18.24
N TYR A 118 -26.63 13.69 19.09
CA TYR A 118 -26.96 14.46 20.29
C TYR A 118 -25.75 14.63 21.22
N ASN A 119 -25.06 13.55 21.56
CA ASN A 119 -23.88 13.58 22.44
C ASN A 119 -22.71 14.37 21.82
N LEU A 120 -22.62 14.44 20.50
CA LEU A 120 -21.59 15.20 19.81
C LEU A 120 -21.95 16.69 19.77
N GLU A 121 -23.18 17.03 19.37
CA GLU A 121 -23.69 18.40 19.35
C GLU A 121 -23.63 19.04 20.75
N THR A 122 -24.01 18.29 21.79
CA THR A 122 -23.90 18.73 23.20
C THR A 122 -22.45 19.04 23.59
N ARG A 123 -21.50 18.17 23.20
CA ARG A 123 -20.07 18.41 23.47
C ARG A 123 -19.56 19.65 22.73
N ILE A 124 -19.96 19.83 21.48
CA ILE A 124 -19.56 21.01 20.68
C ILE A 124 -20.12 22.28 21.31
N TYR A 125 -21.37 22.26 21.78
CA TYR A 125 -21.97 23.40 22.46
C TYR A 125 -21.14 23.85 23.67
N HIS A 126 -20.63 22.92 24.47
CA HIS A 126 -19.85 23.24 25.67
C HIS A 126 -18.36 23.52 25.44
N THR A 127 -17.75 22.95 24.39
CA THR A 127 -16.29 22.97 24.18
C THR A 127 -15.84 23.65 22.89
N GLY A 128 -16.78 24.05 22.03
CA GLY A 128 -16.52 24.67 20.74
C GLY A 128 -16.15 23.68 19.62
N TYR A 129 -15.82 24.23 18.45
CA TYR A 129 -15.47 23.49 17.23
C TYR A 129 -13.99 23.05 17.20
N GLY A 130 -13.50 22.50 18.31
CA GLY A 130 -12.19 21.85 18.36
C GLY A 130 -12.21 20.47 17.69
N ILE A 131 -11.06 19.93 17.31
CA ILE A 131 -10.98 18.57 16.74
C ILE A 131 -11.31 17.46 17.77
N GLN A 132 -11.10 17.74 19.06
CA GLN A 132 -11.21 16.76 20.14
C GLN A 132 -12.63 16.19 20.31
N PRO A 133 -13.71 17.01 20.37
CA PRO A 133 -15.09 16.50 20.40
C PRO A 133 -15.44 15.59 19.22
N PHE A 134 -14.88 15.86 18.03
CA PHE A 134 -15.18 15.17 16.79
C PHE A 134 -14.38 13.88 16.56
N ARG A 135 -13.36 13.58 17.37
CA ARG A 135 -12.54 12.36 17.25
C ARG A 135 -13.34 11.08 16.97
N PRO A 136 -14.47 10.80 17.65
CA PRO A 136 -15.25 9.59 17.37
C PRO A 136 -15.84 9.55 15.94
N GLU A 137 -16.29 10.69 15.41
CA GLU A 137 -16.83 10.76 14.04
C GLU A 137 -15.74 10.83 12.99
N ILE A 138 -14.60 11.48 13.29
CA ILE A 138 -13.40 11.47 12.45
C ILE A 138 -12.92 10.02 12.26
N ASN A 139 -12.71 9.28 13.36
CA ASN A 139 -12.28 7.87 13.30
C ASN A 139 -13.27 7.00 12.52
N ARG A 140 -14.56 7.26 12.70
CA ARG A 140 -15.60 6.54 11.94
C ARG A 140 -15.55 6.86 10.46
N ARG A 141 -15.37 8.13 10.07
CA ARG A 141 -15.25 8.55 8.67
C ARG A 141 -14.01 7.93 8.04
N ILE A 142 -12.87 7.94 8.73
CA ILE A 142 -11.63 7.24 8.34
C ILE A 142 -11.91 5.76 8.06
N HIS A 143 -12.57 5.07 9.00
CA HIS A 143 -12.94 3.67 8.82
C HIS A 143 -13.96 3.42 7.72
N GLN A 144 -14.77 4.40 7.33
CA GLN A 144 -15.71 4.27 6.21
C GLN A 144 -15.00 4.42 4.86
N THR A 145 -13.98 5.28 4.81
CA THR A 145 -13.14 5.49 3.63
C THR A 145 -12.05 4.43 3.45
N ASP A 146 -11.88 3.53 4.42
CA ASP A 146 -10.89 2.46 4.35
C ASP A 146 -11.17 1.51 3.17
N PRO A 147 -10.25 1.38 2.19
CA PRO A 147 -10.41 0.50 1.04
C PRO A 147 -10.66 -0.96 1.42
N ALA A 148 -10.06 -1.45 2.50
CA ALA A 148 -10.24 -2.83 2.94
C ALA A 148 -11.68 -3.09 3.40
N ARG A 149 -12.31 -2.08 4.01
CA ARG A 149 -13.72 -2.16 4.40
C ARG A 149 -14.64 -2.03 3.19
N ILE A 150 -14.34 -1.09 2.29
CA ILE A 150 -15.13 -0.88 1.05
C ILE A 150 -15.15 -2.16 0.22
N THR A 151 -14.00 -2.80 0.00
CA THR A 151 -13.89 -4.06 -0.73
C THR A 151 -14.66 -5.20 -0.04
N LYS A 152 -14.59 -5.29 1.29
CA LYS A 152 -15.37 -6.28 2.07
C LYS A 152 -16.88 -6.07 1.92
N ILE A 153 -17.35 -4.83 2.01
CA ILE A 153 -18.76 -4.50 1.81
C ILE A 153 -19.18 -4.82 0.38
N TYR A 154 -18.39 -4.40 -0.61
CA TYR A 154 -18.66 -4.66 -2.02
C TYR A 154 -18.76 -6.16 -2.31
N LYS A 155 -17.83 -6.97 -1.80
CA LYS A 155 -17.87 -8.44 -1.93
C LYS A 155 -19.13 -9.02 -1.30
N LYS A 156 -19.53 -8.53 -0.12
CA LYS A 156 -20.76 -8.98 0.54
C LYS A 156 -21.99 -8.66 -0.31
N VAL A 157 -22.09 -7.43 -0.81
CA VAL A 157 -23.20 -7.00 -1.69
C VAL A 157 -23.25 -7.85 -2.95
N LEU A 158 -22.10 -8.11 -3.59
CA LEU A 158 -22.05 -8.99 -4.75
C LEU A 158 -22.53 -10.41 -4.42
N LEU A 159 -22.06 -10.99 -3.31
CA LEU A 159 -22.49 -12.33 -2.89
C LEU A 159 -24.00 -12.39 -2.60
N GLU A 160 -24.58 -11.36 -1.98
CA GLU A 160 -26.02 -11.28 -1.74
C GLU A 160 -26.80 -11.14 -3.06
N LYS A 161 -26.33 -10.29 -3.99
CA LYS A 161 -26.94 -10.18 -5.32
C LYS A 161 -26.90 -11.49 -6.08
N PHE A 162 -25.74 -12.13 -6.14
CA PHE A 162 -25.61 -13.46 -6.75
C PHE A 162 -26.52 -14.48 -6.08
N LYS A 163 -26.58 -14.52 -4.75
CA LYS A 163 -27.47 -15.45 -4.02
C LYS A 163 -28.96 -15.21 -4.35
N ASN A 164 -29.36 -13.98 -4.60
CA ASN A 164 -30.75 -13.63 -4.90
C ASN A 164 -31.10 -13.83 -6.38
N GLU A 165 -30.13 -13.74 -7.29
CA GLU A 165 -30.31 -13.91 -8.74
C GLU A 165 -30.04 -15.35 -9.22
N SER A 166 -29.26 -16.13 -8.47
CA SER A 166 -28.97 -17.52 -8.79
C SER A 166 -29.95 -18.47 -8.09
N ASP A 167 -30.70 -19.25 -8.88
CA ASP A 167 -31.51 -20.40 -8.41
C ASP A 167 -30.66 -21.55 -7.80
N LEU A 168 -29.33 -21.40 -7.77
CA LEU A 168 -28.37 -22.40 -7.32
C LEU A 168 -27.94 -22.13 -5.87
N VAL A 169 -28.53 -22.85 -4.93
CA VAL A 169 -28.05 -22.92 -3.55
C VAL A 169 -26.92 -23.95 -3.49
N ILE A 170 -25.67 -23.48 -3.52
CA ILE A 170 -24.50 -24.36 -3.30
C ILE A 170 -24.47 -24.75 -1.82
N ASP A 171 -24.83 -25.99 -1.51
CA ASP A 171 -24.78 -26.51 -0.15
C ASP A 171 -23.33 -26.81 0.27
N ARG A 172 -22.77 -25.93 1.11
CA ARG A 172 -21.36 -26.00 1.54
C ARG A 172 -21.09 -27.04 2.63
N LYS A 173 -22.11 -27.80 3.03
CA LYS A 173 -22.01 -28.87 4.05
C LYS A 173 -21.96 -30.27 3.45
N LEU A 174 -21.76 -30.40 2.14
CA LEU A 174 -21.60 -31.72 1.53
C LEU A 174 -20.32 -32.40 2.03
N SER A 175 -20.43 -33.66 2.45
CA SER A 175 -19.25 -34.47 2.79
C SER A 175 -18.42 -34.73 1.53
N THR A 176 -17.10 -34.85 1.66
CA THR A 176 -16.19 -35.07 0.52
C THR A 176 -16.54 -36.36 -0.25
N SER A 177 -16.96 -37.42 0.44
CA SER A 177 -17.40 -38.67 -0.20
C SER A 177 -18.70 -38.49 -1.00
N SER A 178 -19.64 -37.68 -0.49
CA SER A 178 -20.88 -37.32 -1.22
C SER A 178 -20.57 -36.47 -2.46
N PHE A 179 -19.57 -35.58 -2.40
CA PHE A 179 -19.16 -34.74 -3.52
C PHE A 179 -18.50 -35.53 -4.65
N PHE A 180 -17.58 -36.45 -4.33
CA PHE A 180 -16.94 -37.28 -5.36
C PHE A 180 -17.91 -38.27 -6.00
N ARG A 181 -18.82 -38.85 -5.20
CA ARG A 181 -19.90 -39.70 -5.72
C ARG A 181 -20.85 -38.92 -6.65
N MET A 182 -21.06 -37.62 -6.40
CA MET A 182 -21.81 -36.70 -7.29
C MET A 182 -21.11 -36.42 -8.63
N LEU A 183 -19.77 -36.46 -8.68
CA LEU A 183 -19.02 -36.25 -9.91
C LEU A 183 -18.98 -37.51 -10.81
N GLU A 184 -19.12 -38.69 -10.21
CA GLU A 184 -19.10 -39.98 -10.92
C GLU A 184 -20.45 -40.34 -11.54
N ASP A 185 -21.58 -39.98 -10.91
CA ASP A 185 -22.93 -40.22 -11.44
C ASP A 185 -23.34 -39.17 -12.48
N LYS A 186 -23.03 -39.44 -13.77
CA LYS A 186 -23.38 -38.56 -14.92
C LYS A 186 -24.89 -38.28 -15.08
N ASN A 187 -25.76 -39.11 -14.49
CA ASN A 187 -27.22 -38.96 -14.60
C ASN A 187 -27.86 -38.19 -13.43
N ASN A 188 -27.18 -38.01 -12.30
CA ASN A 188 -27.73 -37.36 -11.10
C ASN A 188 -27.47 -35.84 -11.05
N PHE A 189 -26.70 -35.30 -11.99
CA PHE A 189 -26.32 -33.89 -11.96
C PHE A 189 -27.53 -32.95 -12.07
N LYS A 190 -28.66 -33.41 -12.62
CA LYS A 190 -29.90 -32.63 -12.77
C LYS A 190 -30.82 -32.70 -11.54
N ASP A 191 -30.82 -33.80 -10.80
CA ASP A 191 -31.82 -34.03 -9.74
C ASP A 191 -31.46 -33.36 -8.40
N TYR A 192 -30.19 -33.03 -8.18
CA TYR A 192 -29.72 -32.41 -6.93
C TYR A 192 -29.23 -30.96 -7.10
N THR A 193 -29.24 -30.42 -8.31
CA THR A 193 -28.88 -29.01 -8.57
C THR A 193 -30.07 -28.05 -8.43
N TYR A 194 -31.31 -28.54 -8.36
CA TYR A 194 -32.48 -27.66 -8.38
C TYR A 194 -33.58 -28.15 -7.44
N GLN A 195 -33.43 -27.92 -6.13
CA GLN A 195 -34.61 -27.73 -5.29
C GLN A 195 -35.06 -26.28 -5.45
N ARG A 196 -35.97 -26.05 -6.40
CA ARG A 196 -36.66 -24.78 -6.57
C ARG A 196 -37.57 -24.58 -5.35
N LEU A 197 -37.09 -23.87 -4.32
CA LEU A 197 -37.92 -23.48 -3.18
C LEU A 197 -38.91 -22.40 -3.65
N ASN A 198 -40.13 -22.83 -3.96
CA ASN A 198 -41.33 -22.01 -4.15
C ASN A 198 -41.23 -20.93 -5.23
N SER A 199 -41.34 -21.33 -6.50
CA SER A 199 -41.95 -20.44 -7.51
C SER A 199 -43.47 -20.47 -7.31
N PRO A 200 -44.16 -19.33 -7.07
CA PRO A 200 -45.62 -19.32 -7.06
C PRO A 200 -46.10 -19.68 -8.46
N GLU A 201 -46.88 -20.75 -8.58
CA GLU A 201 -47.55 -21.12 -9.82
C GLU A 201 -48.45 -19.95 -10.25
N ARG A 202 -48.05 -19.24 -11.30
CA ARG A 202 -48.97 -18.38 -12.04
C ARG A 202 -49.88 -19.31 -12.82
N SER A 203 -51.07 -19.54 -12.29
CA SER A 203 -52.20 -20.04 -13.08
C SER A 203 -52.57 -18.97 -14.10
N ASP A 204 -52.40 -19.31 -15.38
CA ASP A 204 -52.82 -18.49 -16.52
C ASP A 204 -54.35 -18.32 -16.49
N GLU A 205 -54.83 -17.18 -16.01
CA GLU A 205 -56.19 -16.72 -16.28
C GLU A 205 -56.19 -15.86 -17.55
N GLN A 206 -57.02 -16.33 -18.47
CA GLN A 206 -57.34 -15.80 -19.78
C GLN A 206 -57.70 -14.31 -19.73
N TYR A 207 -57.06 -13.49 -20.58
CA TYR A 207 -57.63 -12.23 -21.02
C TYR A 207 -57.72 -12.19 -22.53
N SER A 208 -58.92 -12.59 -22.98
CA SER A 208 -59.64 -12.12 -24.16
C SER A 208 -59.12 -10.79 -24.73
N GLN A 209 -58.58 -10.84 -25.96
CA GLN A 209 -58.50 -9.69 -26.84
C GLN A 209 -59.89 -9.37 -27.38
N ALA A 210 -60.40 -8.19 -27.06
CA ALA A 210 -61.38 -7.48 -27.87
C ALA A 210 -60.94 -6.01 -27.94
N ASP A 211 -60.79 -5.53 -29.17
CA ASP A 211 -60.44 -4.18 -29.62
C ASP A 211 -61.53 -3.12 -29.25
N PRO A 212 -61.56 -1.93 -29.87
CA PRO A 212 -60.67 -0.77 -29.71
C PRO A 212 -61.51 0.49 -29.36
N THR A 213 -60.90 1.65 -29.09
CA THR A 213 -61.53 2.91 -29.54
C THR A 213 -60.55 4.08 -29.65
N GLU A 214 -60.74 4.75 -30.78
CA GLU A 214 -60.02 5.87 -31.38
C GLU A 214 -60.12 7.23 -30.67
N ARG A 215 -59.23 8.14 -31.12
CA ARG A 215 -59.38 9.60 -31.32
C ARG A 215 -59.35 10.48 -30.06
N THR A 216 -58.50 11.51 -29.99
CA THR A 216 -58.39 12.61 -30.96
C THR A 216 -57.06 13.36 -30.80
N THR A 217 -56.53 13.81 -31.93
CA THR A 217 -55.45 14.79 -32.09
C THR A 217 -55.97 16.23 -32.05
N ASP A 218 -55.05 17.14 -31.71
CA ASP A 218 -55.12 18.60 -31.74
C ASP A 218 -55.88 19.25 -32.91
N SER A 219 -56.52 20.40 -32.65
CA SER A 219 -56.25 21.69 -33.30
C SER A 219 -57.23 22.79 -32.82
N GLY A 220 -56.70 23.97 -32.44
CA GLY A 220 -57.46 25.17 -32.09
C GLY A 220 -56.73 26.09 -31.12
#